data_AF-A0A4Y8CCM4-F1
#
_entry.id   AF-A0A4Y8CCM4-F1
#
_cell.length_a   1.000
_cell.length_b   1.000
_cell.length_c   1.000
_cell.angle_alpha   90.00
_cell.angle_beta   90.00
_cell.angle_gamma   90.00
#
_symmetry.space_group_name_H-M   'P 1'
#
loop_
_entity.id
_entity.type
_entity.pdbx_description
1 polymer ?
#
loop_
_entity_poly.entity_id
_entity_poly.type
_entity_poly.pdbx_seq_one_letter_code
_entity_poly.pdbx_strand_id
1 'polypeptide(L)'
;TLPVVLNAMSGKGVHVVTVNDYLAKRDAEQMSAIYNFLGFSVGVILSSQNSDIEHKQAYDCDITYGTNNEFGFDYLRDNMKFSKVEKVQREHNFVIVDEVDSILIDEARTPLIISGPTNRTLDGYIKANEVAKQMQKGEAVLPPAKPEGDFVVDEKNRNILITEAGIAKAEKLFGVENLYSLDNAILAHQLDQALKAHNLFEKDVHYVLRNNEVIIVDEFTGRLSEGRRFSEG
;
A
#
# COMPACT_ATOMS: atom_id res chain seq x y z
N THR A 1 -25.86 -11.20 -21.76
CA THR A 1 -25.97 -12.61 -22.18
C THR A 1 -25.24 -12.94 -23.48
N LEU A 2 -25.61 -12.39 -24.65
CA LEU A 2 -25.01 -12.80 -25.95
C LEU A 2 -23.47 -12.66 -26.03
N PRO A 3 -22.87 -11.47 -25.80
CA PRO A 3 -21.42 -11.31 -25.81
C PRO A 3 -20.73 -12.05 -24.65
N VAL A 4 -21.44 -12.27 -23.53
CA VAL A 4 -20.94 -13.04 -22.39
C VAL A 4 -20.70 -14.48 -22.82
N VAL A 5 -21.71 -15.13 -23.41
CA VAL A 5 -21.61 -16.53 -23.87
C VAL A 5 -20.50 -16.69 -24.90
N LEU A 6 -20.43 -15.80 -25.89
CA LEU A 6 -19.40 -15.87 -26.94
C LEU A 6 -17.98 -15.83 -26.34
N ASN A 7 -17.73 -14.93 -25.40
CA ASN A 7 -16.40 -14.78 -24.80
C ASN A 7 -16.11 -15.86 -23.74
N ALA A 8 -17.14 -16.38 -23.06
CA ALA A 8 -17.01 -17.49 -22.11
C ALA A 8 -16.53 -18.78 -22.80
N MET A 9 -16.83 -18.98 -24.09
CA MET A 9 -16.31 -20.12 -24.88
C MET A 9 -14.78 -20.20 -24.95
N SER A 10 -14.06 -19.11 -24.65
CA SER A 10 -12.59 -19.11 -24.59
C SER A 10 -12.04 -19.84 -23.34
N GLY A 11 -12.84 -20.07 -22.31
CA GLY A 11 -12.40 -20.63 -21.02
C GLY A 11 -11.52 -19.69 -20.19
N LYS A 12 -11.33 -18.45 -20.63
CA LYS A 12 -10.49 -17.43 -19.98
C LYS A 12 -11.24 -16.53 -19.02
N GLY A 13 -12.57 -16.65 -19.01
CA GLY A 13 -13.44 -15.88 -18.15
C GLY A 13 -14.08 -14.64 -18.75
N VAL A 14 -15.23 -14.28 -18.18
CA VAL A 14 -15.93 -13.03 -18.45
C VAL A 14 -16.34 -12.37 -17.14
N HIS A 15 -16.00 -11.10 -16.97
CA HIS A 15 -16.48 -10.30 -15.84
C HIS A 15 -17.69 -9.46 -16.28
N VAL A 16 -18.78 -9.52 -15.51
CA VAL A 16 -19.95 -8.67 -15.68
C VAL A 16 -20.02 -7.74 -14.48
N VAL A 17 -19.75 -6.46 -14.72
CA VAL A 17 -19.62 -5.43 -13.71
C VAL A 17 -20.92 -4.63 -13.66
N THR A 18 -21.45 -4.41 -12.46
CA THR A 18 -22.60 -3.55 -12.21
C THR A 18 -22.32 -2.63 -11.01
N VAL A 19 -23.26 -1.73 -10.71
CA VAL A 19 -23.07 -0.65 -9.73
C VAL A 19 -23.27 -1.10 -8.27
N ASN A 20 -23.95 -2.22 -8.01
CA ASN A 20 -24.16 -2.70 -6.64
C ASN A 20 -24.37 -4.22 -6.53
N ASP A 21 -24.13 -4.74 -5.33
CA ASP A 21 -24.23 -6.16 -4.99
C ASP A 21 -25.62 -6.76 -5.24
N TYR A 22 -26.68 -5.97 -5.05
CA TYR A 22 -28.04 -6.45 -5.28
C TYR A 22 -28.26 -6.77 -6.77
N LEU A 23 -27.86 -5.88 -7.68
CA LEU A 23 -27.93 -6.12 -9.12
C LEU A 23 -27.04 -7.29 -9.53
N ALA A 24 -25.81 -7.34 -9.01
CA ALA A 24 -24.87 -8.40 -9.32
C ALA A 24 -25.46 -9.78 -8.98
N LYS A 25 -25.99 -9.92 -7.76
CA LYS A 25 -26.64 -11.15 -7.29
C LYS A 25 -27.89 -11.49 -8.09
N ARG A 26 -28.80 -10.52 -8.25
CA ARG A 26 -30.07 -10.71 -8.98
C ARG A 26 -29.82 -11.19 -10.40
N ASP A 27 -28.93 -10.52 -11.13
CA ASP A 27 -28.69 -10.79 -12.54
C ASP A 27 -27.94 -12.10 -12.73
N ALA A 28 -27.01 -12.42 -11.83
CA ALA A 28 -26.37 -13.72 -11.79
C ALA A 28 -27.39 -14.85 -11.54
N GLU A 29 -28.27 -14.73 -10.54
CA GLU A 29 -29.30 -15.73 -10.25
C GLU A 29 -30.26 -15.92 -11.42
N GLN A 30 -30.73 -14.82 -12.01
CA GLN A 30 -31.65 -14.86 -13.15
C GLN A 30 -31.01 -15.49 -14.40
N MET A 31 -29.77 -15.10 -14.72
CA MET A 31 -29.10 -15.57 -15.92
C MET A 31 -28.44 -16.95 -15.75
N SER A 32 -28.22 -17.40 -14.51
CA SER A 32 -27.65 -18.71 -14.21
C SER A 32 -28.42 -19.86 -14.86
N ALA A 33 -29.75 -19.78 -14.95
CA ALA A 33 -30.54 -20.81 -15.62
C ALA A 33 -30.12 -20.99 -17.10
N ILE A 34 -29.87 -19.89 -17.81
CA ILE A 34 -29.46 -19.90 -19.22
C ILE A 34 -27.99 -20.31 -19.34
N TYR A 35 -27.10 -19.74 -18.53
CA TYR A 35 -25.67 -20.05 -18.58
C TYR A 35 -25.40 -21.51 -18.24
N ASN A 36 -26.01 -22.04 -17.17
CA ASN A 36 -25.88 -23.45 -16.78
C ASN A 36 -26.46 -24.39 -17.82
N PHE A 37 -27.59 -24.04 -18.46
CA PHE A 37 -28.15 -24.82 -19.57
C PHE A 37 -27.17 -24.94 -20.74
N LEU A 38 -26.40 -23.89 -21.00
CA LEU A 38 -25.34 -23.86 -22.02
C LEU A 38 -24.02 -24.48 -21.55
N GLY A 39 -23.93 -24.94 -20.29
CA GLY A 39 -22.75 -25.57 -19.73
C GLY A 39 -21.72 -24.62 -19.10
N PHE A 40 -22.06 -23.34 -18.92
CA PHE A 40 -21.20 -22.35 -18.27
C PHE A 40 -21.53 -22.20 -16.79
N SER A 41 -20.48 -22.18 -15.97
CA SER A 41 -20.54 -21.88 -14.55
C SER A 41 -20.61 -20.38 -14.26
N VAL A 42 -21.32 -20.01 -13.19
CA VAL A 42 -21.56 -18.62 -12.81
C VAL A 42 -21.13 -18.39 -11.37
N GLY A 43 -20.21 -17.44 -11.19
CA GLY A 43 -19.76 -16.94 -9.90
C GLY A 43 -20.31 -15.55 -9.62
N VAL A 44 -20.44 -15.20 -8.33
CA VAL A 44 -20.82 -13.87 -7.88
C VAL A 44 -19.89 -13.43 -6.77
N ILE A 45 -19.40 -12.20 -6.87
CA ILE A 45 -18.59 -11.53 -5.86
C ILE A 45 -19.45 -10.45 -5.20
N LEU A 46 -19.56 -10.52 -3.88
CA LEU A 46 -20.32 -9.60 -3.05
C LEU A 46 -19.43 -9.02 -1.96
N SER A 47 -19.64 -7.77 -1.60
CA SER A 47 -18.90 -7.08 -0.53
C SER A 47 -19.02 -7.74 0.85
N SER A 48 -20.05 -8.57 1.07
CA SER A 48 -20.23 -9.34 2.31
C SER A 48 -19.31 -10.57 2.40
N GLN A 49 -18.75 -11.01 1.28
CA GLN A 49 -17.79 -12.11 1.23
C GLN A 49 -16.42 -11.59 1.63
N ASN A 50 -15.93 -12.01 2.80
CA ASN A 50 -14.61 -11.63 3.31
C ASN A 50 -13.59 -12.76 3.15
N SER A 51 -13.80 -13.66 2.18
CA SER A 51 -13.03 -14.88 2.00
C SER A 51 -12.38 -14.93 0.64
N ASP A 52 -11.04 -14.89 0.61
CA ASP A 52 -10.25 -15.07 -0.61
C ASP A 52 -10.61 -16.39 -1.33
N ILE A 53 -10.99 -17.43 -0.57
CA ILE A 53 -11.39 -18.73 -1.13
C ILE A 53 -12.69 -18.59 -1.93
N GLU A 54 -13.68 -17.86 -1.42
CA GLU A 54 -14.96 -17.65 -2.10
C GLU A 54 -14.76 -16.80 -3.36
N HIS A 55 -13.94 -15.76 -3.28
CA HIS A 55 -13.60 -14.92 -4.44
C HIS A 55 -12.88 -15.74 -5.50
N LYS A 56 -11.88 -16.54 -5.12
CA LYS A 56 -11.14 -17.41 -6.05
C LYS A 56 -12.09 -18.38 -6.77
N GLN A 57 -13.02 -19.01 -6.04
CA GLN A 57 -14.04 -19.88 -6.63
C GLN A 57 -14.92 -19.12 -7.64
N ALA A 58 -15.31 -17.88 -7.33
CA ALA A 58 -16.12 -17.06 -8.23
C ALA A 58 -15.35 -16.64 -9.50
N TYR A 59 -14.05 -16.35 -9.39
CA TYR A 59 -13.19 -16.08 -10.55
C TYR A 59 -12.85 -17.34 -11.36
N ASP A 60 -12.88 -18.53 -10.75
CA ASP A 60 -12.66 -19.79 -11.46
C ASP A 60 -13.87 -20.22 -12.31
N CYS A 61 -15.06 -19.63 -12.09
CA CYS A 61 -16.22 -19.82 -12.95
C CYS A 61 -16.01 -19.26 -14.37
N ASP A 62 -16.81 -19.64 -15.35
CA ASP A 62 -16.72 -19.11 -16.71
C ASP A 62 -17.18 -17.64 -16.79
N ILE A 63 -18.16 -17.28 -15.96
CA ILE A 63 -18.77 -15.96 -15.89
C ILE A 63 -18.79 -15.52 -14.43
N THR A 64 -18.30 -14.32 -14.15
CA THR A 64 -18.24 -13.76 -12.80
C THR A 64 -19.01 -12.43 -12.77
N TYR A 65 -20.04 -12.35 -11.95
CA TYR A 65 -20.75 -11.10 -11.66
C TYR A 65 -20.17 -10.42 -10.43
N GLY A 66 -20.12 -9.11 -10.41
CA GLY A 66 -19.65 -8.34 -9.26
C GLY A 66 -19.76 -6.85 -9.48
N THR A 67 -19.31 -6.09 -8.49
CA THR A 67 -19.25 -4.63 -8.59
C THR A 67 -17.86 -4.17 -9.04
N ASN A 68 -17.80 -2.98 -9.61
CA ASN A 68 -16.54 -2.33 -9.99
C ASN A 68 -15.57 -2.21 -8.80
N ASN A 69 -16.11 -1.89 -7.62
CA ASN A 69 -15.34 -1.79 -6.39
C ASN A 69 -14.73 -3.13 -5.98
N GLU A 70 -15.50 -4.22 -5.98
CA GLU A 70 -14.95 -5.53 -5.59
C GLU A 70 -13.91 -6.05 -6.58
N PHE A 71 -14.16 -5.96 -7.89
CA PHE A 71 -13.15 -6.32 -8.89
C PHE A 71 -11.87 -5.49 -8.75
N GLY A 72 -12.01 -4.19 -8.48
CA GLY A 72 -10.87 -3.30 -8.29
C GLY A 72 -10.11 -3.57 -7.00
N PHE A 73 -10.80 -3.79 -5.88
CA PHE A 73 -10.15 -4.10 -4.61
C PHE A 73 -9.49 -5.48 -4.60
N ASP A 74 -10.08 -6.49 -5.25
CA ASP A 74 -9.42 -7.78 -5.45
C ASP A 74 -8.14 -7.64 -6.25
N TYR A 75 -8.15 -6.84 -7.32
CA TYR A 75 -6.93 -6.55 -8.08
C TYR A 75 -5.86 -5.90 -7.20
N LEU A 76 -6.23 -4.91 -6.38
CA LEU A 76 -5.29 -4.27 -5.46
C LEU A 76 -4.77 -5.25 -4.39
N ARG A 77 -5.65 -6.07 -3.79
CA ARG A 77 -5.30 -7.11 -2.81
C ARG A 77 -4.35 -8.15 -3.40
N ASP A 78 -4.60 -8.59 -4.64
CA ASP A 78 -3.75 -9.55 -5.36
C ASP A 78 -2.34 -9.02 -5.63
N ASN A 79 -2.18 -7.70 -5.77
CA ASN A 79 -0.87 -7.07 -5.91
C ASN A 79 -0.15 -6.82 -4.57
N MET A 80 -0.81 -7.09 -3.44
CA MET A 80 -0.22 -7.09 -2.10
C MET A 80 0.15 -8.50 -1.60
N LYS A 81 -0.23 -9.56 -2.31
CA LYS A 81 0.12 -10.96 -1.96
C LYS A 81 1.58 -11.27 -2.26
N PHE A 82 2.19 -12.13 -1.44
CA PHE A 82 3.59 -12.53 -1.62
C PHE A 82 3.76 -13.61 -2.69
N SER A 83 2.73 -14.45 -2.91
CA SER A 83 2.79 -15.54 -3.86
C SER A 83 1.65 -15.50 -4.87
N LYS A 84 1.94 -15.95 -6.11
CA LYS A 84 0.95 -16.05 -7.19
C LYS A 84 -0.21 -16.98 -6.84
N VAL A 85 0.01 -18.01 -6.03
CA VAL A 85 -1.05 -18.97 -5.67
C VAL A 85 -2.10 -18.38 -4.74
N GLU A 86 -1.75 -17.32 -4.01
CA GLU A 86 -2.62 -16.60 -3.08
C GLU A 86 -3.53 -15.59 -3.79
N LYS A 87 -3.30 -15.35 -5.10
CA LYS A 87 -4.14 -14.45 -5.89
C LYS A 87 -5.52 -15.06 -6.13
N VAL A 88 -6.55 -14.23 -6.05
CA VAL A 88 -7.94 -14.63 -6.28
C VAL A 88 -8.34 -14.44 -7.74
N GLN A 89 -7.83 -13.40 -8.40
CA GLN A 89 -8.11 -13.15 -9.81
C GLN A 89 -7.28 -14.02 -10.74
N ARG A 90 -7.84 -14.27 -11.92
CA ARG A 90 -7.14 -14.82 -13.09
C ARG A 90 -6.83 -13.71 -14.10
N GLU A 91 -6.62 -14.07 -15.37
CA GLU A 91 -6.44 -13.08 -16.45
C GLU A 91 -7.67 -12.19 -16.66
N HIS A 92 -7.45 -10.92 -17.01
CA HIS A 92 -8.52 -9.98 -17.34
C HIS A 92 -8.92 -10.09 -18.81
N ASN A 93 -9.64 -11.15 -19.16
CA ASN A 93 -9.94 -11.51 -20.55
C ASN A 93 -10.99 -10.62 -21.24
N PHE A 94 -12.19 -10.52 -20.66
CA PHE A 94 -13.29 -9.75 -21.22
C PHE A 94 -14.17 -9.21 -20.11
N VAL A 95 -14.63 -7.96 -20.27
CA VAL A 95 -15.49 -7.28 -19.31
C VAL A 95 -16.69 -6.66 -20.01
N ILE A 96 -17.86 -6.80 -19.40
CA ILE A 96 -19.03 -6.00 -19.70
C ILE A 96 -19.28 -5.10 -18.50
N VAL A 97 -19.34 -3.80 -18.76
CA VAL A 97 -19.69 -2.80 -17.76
C VAL A 97 -21.12 -2.39 -17.99
N ASP A 98 -22.00 -2.78 -17.07
CA ASP A 98 -23.35 -2.25 -16.96
C ASP A 98 -23.32 -0.85 -16.34
N GLU A 99 -24.23 0.04 -16.74
CA GLU A 99 -24.24 1.45 -16.29
C GLU A 99 -22.87 2.15 -16.48
N VAL A 100 -22.36 2.10 -17.72
CA VAL A 100 -20.99 2.52 -18.08
C VAL A 100 -20.68 3.98 -17.72
N ASP A 101 -21.65 4.87 -17.79
CA ASP A 101 -21.51 6.29 -17.42
C ASP A 101 -21.32 6.44 -15.90
N SER A 102 -22.12 5.75 -15.10
CA SER A 102 -21.99 5.73 -13.64
C SER A 102 -20.60 5.25 -13.22
N ILE A 103 -20.13 4.14 -13.80
CA ILE A 103 -18.87 3.51 -13.38
C ILE A 103 -17.64 4.21 -13.95
N LEU A 104 -17.58 4.47 -15.26
CA LEU A 104 -16.37 4.98 -15.92
C LEU A 104 -16.28 6.50 -15.96
N ILE A 105 -17.33 7.23 -15.59
CA ILE A 105 -17.33 8.70 -15.54
C ILE A 105 -17.49 9.18 -14.10
N ASP A 106 -18.60 8.82 -13.44
CA ASP A 106 -18.94 9.41 -12.15
C ASP A 106 -18.10 8.84 -10.99
N GLU A 107 -17.97 7.52 -10.91
CA GLU A 107 -17.20 6.84 -9.86
C GLU A 107 -15.68 6.91 -10.10
N ALA A 108 -15.26 6.90 -11.36
CA ALA A 108 -13.84 6.95 -11.75
C ALA A 108 -13.10 8.25 -11.34
N ARG A 109 -13.81 9.24 -10.79
CA ARG A 109 -13.21 10.49 -10.27
C ARG A 109 -12.36 10.29 -9.03
N THR A 110 -12.65 9.26 -8.23
CA THR A 110 -11.91 8.96 -7.00
C THR A 110 -11.14 7.65 -7.18
N PRO A 111 -9.82 7.61 -6.95
CA PRO A 111 -9.07 6.38 -7.05
C PRO A 111 -9.50 5.36 -5.99
N LEU A 112 -9.46 4.07 -6.33
CA LEU A 112 -9.57 2.98 -5.37
C LEU A 112 -8.29 2.88 -4.54
N ILE A 113 -8.41 2.96 -3.22
CA ILE A 113 -7.28 2.96 -2.28
C ILE A 113 -7.54 1.93 -1.19
N ILE A 114 -6.63 0.98 -1.03
CA ILE A 114 -6.56 0.15 0.18
C ILE A 114 -5.81 0.95 1.25
N SER A 115 -6.50 1.27 2.33
CA SER A 115 -5.87 1.81 3.54
C SER A 115 -5.95 0.79 4.65
N GLY A 116 -4.81 0.49 5.27
CA GLY A 116 -4.73 -0.36 6.46
C GLY A 116 -4.62 0.49 7.72
N PRO A 117 -5.21 0.08 8.85
CA PRO A 117 -4.92 0.72 10.12
C PRO A 117 -3.41 0.60 10.38
N THR A 118 -2.72 1.72 10.53
CA THR A 118 -1.33 1.72 10.98
C THR A 118 -1.32 1.31 12.46
N ASN A 119 -1.19 0.01 12.73
CA ASN A 119 -0.79 -0.50 14.04
C ASN A 119 0.70 -0.22 14.27
N ARG A 120 1.09 1.06 14.15
CA ARG A 120 2.42 1.53 14.55
C ARG A 120 2.32 1.80 16.04
N THR A 121 2.76 0.86 16.88
CA THR A 121 3.00 1.16 18.29
C THR A 121 4.00 2.32 18.35
N LEU A 122 3.60 3.42 18.98
CA LEU A 122 4.45 4.61 19.16
C LEU A 122 5.80 4.28 19.81
N ASP A 123 5.84 3.19 20.58
CA ASP A 123 7.01 2.66 21.29
C ASP A 123 8.26 2.53 20.40
N GLY A 124 8.09 2.12 19.13
CA GLY A 124 9.21 1.98 18.20
C GLY A 124 9.90 3.31 17.88
N TYR A 125 9.11 4.37 17.64
CA TYR A 125 9.64 5.71 17.38
C TYR A 125 10.28 6.34 18.62
N ILE A 126 9.73 6.09 19.81
CA ILE A 126 10.32 6.57 21.07
C ILE A 126 11.71 5.96 21.26
N LYS A 127 11.82 4.63 21.13
CA LYS A 127 13.10 3.93 21.25
C LYS A 127 14.08 4.35 20.16
N ALA A 128 13.66 4.45 18.90
CA ALA A 128 14.51 4.91 17.81
C ALA A 128 15.04 6.33 18.02
N ASN A 129 14.22 7.22 18.58
CA ASN A 129 14.62 8.58 18.95
C ASN A 129 15.67 8.60 20.08
N GLU A 130 15.54 7.72 21.08
CA GLU A 130 16.55 7.57 22.15
C GLU A 130 17.88 7.05 21.62
N VAL A 131 17.86 6.12 20.66
CA VAL A 131 19.05 5.62 19.97
C VAL A 131 19.69 6.73 19.14
N ALA A 132 18.91 7.43 18.31
CA ALA A 132 19.38 8.50 17.45
C ALA A 132 20.11 9.62 18.23
N LYS A 133 19.59 10.00 19.40
CA LYS A 133 20.22 11.00 20.28
C LYS A 133 21.58 10.57 20.84
N GLN A 134 21.85 9.27 20.92
CA GLN A 134 23.12 8.73 21.40
C GLN A 134 24.13 8.54 20.27
N MET A 135 23.70 8.67 19.00
CA MET A 135 24.57 8.56 17.84
C MET A 135 25.26 9.89 17.54
N GLN A 136 26.52 9.82 17.11
CA GLN A 136 27.36 10.97 16.81
C GLN A 136 27.44 11.20 15.31
N LYS A 137 27.10 12.43 14.90
CA LYS A 137 27.28 12.89 13.52
C LYS A 137 28.76 12.91 13.17
N GLY A 138 29.07 12.27 12.06
CA GLY A 138 30.38 12.20 11.43
C GLY A 138 30.60 13.26 10.36
N GLU A 139 31.86 13.39 9.93
CA GLU A 139 32.22 14.18 8.75
C GLU A 139 32.24 13.31 7.49
N ALA A 140 31.72 13.86 6.40
CA ALA A 140 31.79 13.22 5.09
C ALA A 140 33.23 13.27 4.58
N VAL A 141 33.92 12.13 4.58
CA VAL A 141 35.30 12.06 4.07
C VAL A 141 35.29 11.47 2.66
N LEU A 142 36.09 12.06 1.76
CA LEU A 142 36.28 11.52 0.41
C LEU A 142 37.04 10.18 0.48
N PRO A 143 36.70 9.18 -0.35
CA PRO A 143 37.46 7.94 -0.45
C PRO A 143 38.95 8.24 -0.71
N PRO A 144 39.90 7.54 -0.05
CA PRO A 144 39.77 6.24 0.62
C PRO A 144 39.54 6.30 2.14
N ALA A 145 39.31 7.47 2.73
CA ALA A 145 39.13 7.60 4.16
C ALA A 145 37.76 7.05 4.60
N LYS A 146 37.73 6.32 5.71
CA LYS A 146 36.47 5.84 6.30
C LYS A 146 35.77 7.02 7.00
N PRO A 147 34.44 7.18 6.85
CA PRO A 147 33.70 8.20 7.59
C PRO A 147 33.86 7.96 9.08
N GLU A 148 34.23 9.01 9.80
CA GLU A 148 34.29 9.00 11.27
C GLU A 148 32.88 9.21 11.83
N GLY A 149 32.58 8.70 13.03
CA GLY A 149 31.26 8.83 13.66
C GLY A 149 30.27 7.72 13.27
N ASP A 150 29.04 7.85 13.79
CA ASP A 150 27.99 6.83 13.66
C ASP A 150 27.15 7.02 12.38
N PHE A 151 27.03 8.25 11.87
CA PHE A 151 26.31 8.53 10.62
C PHE A 151 26.82 9.83 9.98
N VAL A 152 26.64 9.96 8.67
CA VAL A 152 26.98 11.16 7.89
C VAL A 152 25.70 11.74 7.28
N VAL A 153 25.63 13.07 7.21
CA VAL A 153 24.51 13.79 6.59
C VAL A 153 24.90 14.20 5.17
N ASP A 154 24.13 13.75 4.19
CA ASP A 154 24.21 14.24 2.82
C ASP A 154 23.15 15.34 2.63
N GLU A 155 23.55 16.59 2.84
CA GLU A 155 22.65 17.75 2.72
C GLU A 155 22.16 17.97 1.28
N LYS A 156 22.95 17.57 0.28
CA LYS A 156 22.61 17.73 -1.13
C LYS A 156 21.46 16.82 -1.52
N ASN A 157 21.49 15.56 -1.07
CA ASN A 157 20.44 14.59 -1.31
C ASN A 157 19.41 14.51 -0.18
N ARG A 158 19.57 15.31 0.89
CA ARG A 158 18.78 15.27 2.13
C ARG A 158 18.61 13.86 2.65
N ASN A 159 19.72 13.16 2.81
CA ASN A 159 19.72 11.78 3.27
C ASN A 159 20.74 11.56 4.40
N ILE A 160 20.52 10.50 5.19
CA ILE A 160 21.43 10.07 6.25
C ILE A 160 22.09 8.76 5.81
N LEU A 161 23.40 8.68 5.99
CA LEU A 161 24.18 7.48 5.72
C LEU A 161 24.77 6.97 7.03
N ILE A 162 24.23 5.87 7.56
CA ILE A 162 24.73 5.24 8.79
C ILE A 162 26.02 4.49 8.47
N THR A 163 27.07 4.70 9.27
CA THR A 163 28.37 4.03 9.09
C THR A 163 28.35 2.61 9.68
N GLU A 164 29.34 1.78 9.36
CA GLU A 164 29.50 0.46 9.98
C GLU A 164 29.57 0.55 11.53
N ALA A 165 30.23 1.58 12.04
CA ALA A 165 30.33 1.84 13.48
C ALA A 165 28.96 2.21 14.07
N GLY A 166 28.18 3.04 13.36
CA GLY A 166 26.83 3.42 13.78
C GLY A 166 25.86 2.25 13.76
N ILE A 167 25.96 1.34 12.78
CA ILE A 167 25.16 0.11 12.73
C ILE A 167 25.45 -0.75 13.95
N ALA A 168 26.72 -1.05 14.24
CA ALA A 168 27.11 -1.86 15.39
C ALA A 168 26.67 -1.22 16.73
N LYS A 169 26.72 0.11 16.82
CA LYS A 169 26.23 0.84 17.99
C LYS A 169 24.71 0.77 18.11
N ALA A 170 23.99 0.96 17.00
CA ALA A 170 22.53 0.87 16.95
C ALA A 170 22.06 -0.54 17.34
N GLU A 171 22.68 -1.60 16.82
CA GLU A 171 22.41 -3.00 17.17
C GLU A 171 22.51 -3.23 18.69
N LYS A 172 23.59 -2.74 19.30
CA LYS A 172 23.79 -2.81 20.75
C LYS A 172 22.72 -2.03 21.53
N LEU A 173 22.35 -0.83 21.08
CA LEU A 173 21.36 0.01 21.75
C LEU A 173 19.93 -0.53 21.58
N PHE A 174 19.62 -1.13 20.43
CA PHE A 174 18.35 -1.80 20.21
C PHE A 174 18.27 -3.18 20.89
N GLY A 175 19.42 -3.82 21.14
CA GLY A 175 19.53 -5.16 21.71
C GLY A 175 19.26 -6.25 20.67
N VAL A 176 19.67 -6.03 19.42
CA VAL A 176 19.47 -6.96 18.29
C VAL A 176 20.81 -7.38 17.70
N GLU A 177 20.89 -8.58 17.15
CA GLU A 177 22.13 -9.09 16.53
C GLU A 177 22.37 -8.52 15.12
N ASN A 178 21.31 -8.23 14.38
CA ASN A 178 21.39 -7.67 13.04
C ASN A 178 20.24 -6.69 12.82
N LEU A 179 20.56 -5.41 12.63
CA LEU A 179 19.56 -4.36 12.43
C LEU A 179 18.79 -4.51 11.10
N TYR A 180 19.42 -5.13 10.09
CA TYR A 180 18.86 -5.29 8.74
C TYR A 180 18.24 -6.67 8.49
N SER A 181 17.98 -7.46 9.53
CA SER A 181 17.16 -8.66 9.39
C SER A 181 15.72 -8.29 9.02
N LEU A 182 14.99 -9.22 8.39
CA LEU A 182 13.57 -9.06 8.05
C LEU A 182 12.72 -8.68 9.27
N ASP A 183 13.03 -9.26 10.43
CA ASP A 183 12.32 -9.01 11.69
C ASP A 183 12.57 -7.59 12.24
N ASN A 184 13.72 -6.99 11.92
CA ASN A 184 14.15 -5.68 12.44
C ASN A 184 14.04 -4.54 11.42
N ALA A 185 13.59 -4.80 10.20
CA ALA A 185 13.49 -3.81 9.12
C ALA A 185 12.70 -2.55 9.53
N ILE A 186 11.67 -2.71 10.38
CA ILE A 186 10.89 -1.60 10.93
C ILE A 186 11.76 -0.71 11.84
N LEU A 187 12.59 -1.29 12.70
CA LEU A 187 13.49 -0.54 13.59
C LEU A 187 14.55 0.22 12.81
N ALA A 188 15.12 -0.40 11.78
CA ALA A 188 16.09 0.24 10.89
C ALA A 188 15.48 1.48 10.22
N HIS A 189 14.26 1.35 9.68
CA HIS A 189 13.53 2.46 9.08
C HIS A 189 13.20 3.56 10.10
N GLN A 190 12.73 3.21 11.29
CA GLN A 190 12.45 4.19 12.35
C GLN A 190 13.70 4.94 12.82
N LEU A 191 14.86 4.29 12.88
CA LEU A 191 16.13 4.93 13.20
C LEU A 191 16.51 5.95 12.11
N ASP A 192 16.37 5.58 10.83
CA ASP A 192 16.63 6.48 9.71
C ASP A 192 15.72 7.73 9.79
N GLN A 193 14.42 7.55 10.03
CA GLN A 193 13.50 8.68 10.21
C GLN A 193 13.85 9.55 11.43
N ALA A 194 14.24 8.95 12.55
CA ALA A 194 14.66 9.70 13.73
C ALA A 194 15.94 10.52 13.48
N LEU A 195 16.94 9.94 12.81
CA LEU A 195 18.16 10.65 12.43
C LEU A 195 17.87 11.78 11.45
N LYS A 196 17.01 11.55 10.46
CA LYS A 196 16.56 12.59 9.52
C LYS A 196 15.86 13.73 10.25
N ALA A 197 14.93 13.43 11.15
CA ALA A 197 14.19 14.43 11.92
C ALA A 197 15.13 15.34 12.74
N HIS A 198 16.19 14.81 13.36
CA HIS A 198 17.14 15.61 14.15
C HIS A 198 18.13 16.42 13.32
N ASN A 199 18.47 15.98 12.11
CA ASN A 199 19.62 16.51 11.37
C ASN A 199 19.26 17.25 10.08
N LEU A 200 18.05 17.04 9.55
CA LEU A 200 17.60 17.65 8.29
C LEU A 200 16.37 18.54 8.45
N PHE A 201 15.62 18.39 9.54
CA PHE A 201 14.41 19.18 9.79
C PHE A 201 14.62 20.13 10.96
N GLU A 202 14.60 21.42 10.63
CA GLU A 202 14.74 22.50 11.62
C GLU A 202 13.38 23.11 11.96
N LYS A 203 13.16 23.28 13.26
CA LYS A 203 12.01 24.01 13.79
C LYS A 203 12.07 25.48 13.33
N ASP A 204 10.91 26.02 12.99
CA ASP A 204 10.69 27.38 12.47
C ASP A 204 11.24 27.63 11.05
N VAL A 205 11.82 26.61 10.41
CA VAL A 205 12.22 26.62 8.99
C VAL A 205 11.36 25.64 8.19
N HIS A 206 11.37 24.37 8.60
CA HIS A 206 10.70 23.28 7.89
C HIS A 206 9.34 22.93 8.52
N TYR A 207 9.17 23.18 9.81
CA TYR A 207 7.93 22.97 10.53
C TYR A 207 7.80 23.91 11.72
N VAL A 208 6.57 24.17 12.15
CA VAL A 208 6.25 24.91 13.38
C VAL A 208 5.38 24.06 14.30
N LEU A 209 5.42 24.36 15.60
CA LEU A 209 4.54 23.74 16.58
C LEU A 209 3.41 24.69 16.94
N ARG A 210 2.15 24.28 16.69
CA ARG A 210 0.95 25.02 17.14
C ARG A 210 -0.03 24.04 17.75
N ASN A 211 -0.60 24.40 18.90
CA ASN A 211 -1.58 23.56 19.61
C ASN A 211 -1.11 22.11 19.84
N ASN A 212 0.19 21.93 20.07
CA ASN A 212 0.82 20.62 20.23
C ASN A 212 0.79 19.73 18.96
N GLU A 213 0.58 20.33 17.79
CA GLU A 213 0.66 19.70 16.47
C GLU A 213 1.83 20.25 15.65
N VAL A 214 2.40 19.38 14.81
CA VAL A 214 3.44 19.74 13.84
C VAL A 214 2.76 20.22 12.56
N ILE A 215 3.05 21.46 12.15
CA ILE A 215 2.56 22.04 10.89
C ILE A 215 3.75 22.26 9.97
N ILE A 216 3.68 21.71 8.76
CA ILE A 216 4.75 21.81 7.77
C ILE A 216 4.78 23.22 7.19
N VAL A 217 5.98 23.78 7.04
CA VAL A 217 6.23 25.01 6.30
C VAL A 217 6.67 24.63 4.89
N ASP A 218 5.94 25.13 3.89
CA ASP A 218 6.29 24.92 2.49
C ASP A 218 7.54 25.75 2.14
N GLU A 219 8.62 25.08 1.70
CA GLU A 219 9.91 25.73 1.44
C GLU A 219 9.88 26.71 0.27
N PHE A 220 8.95 26.56 -0.68
CA PHE A 220 8.86 27.43 -1.86
C PHE A 220 8.04 28.68 -1.58
N THR A 221 7.01 28.56 -0.75
CA THR A 221 6.02 29.63 -0.53
C THR A 221 6.03 30.22 0.88
N GLY A 222 6.68 29.56 1.84
CA GLY A 222 6.67 29.91 3.26
C GLY A 222 5.30 29.71 3.94
N ARG A 223 4.34 29.08 3.25
CA ARG A 223 2.98 28.89 3.76
C ARG A 223 2.90 27.68 4.70
N LEU A 224 2.03 27.80 5.69
CA LEU A 224 1.69 26.70 6.59
C LEU A 224 0.75 25.73 5.87
N SER A 225 1.17 24.46 5.81
CA SER A 225 0.39 23.35 5.24
C SER A 225 -0.30 22.58 6.35
N GLU A 226 -1.47 23.05 6.76
CA GLU A 226 -2.32 22.37 7.75
C GLU A 226 -2.88 21.06 7.18
N GLY A 227 -2.90 20.01 8.01
CA GLY A 227 -3.42 18.68 7.63
C GLY A 227 -2.49 17.82 6.76
N ARG A 228 -1.31 18.33 6.35
CA ARG A 228 -0.28 17.53 5.67
C ARG A 228 0.68 16.90 6.66
N ARG A 229 1.24 15.74 6.29
CA ARG A 229 2.27 15.01 7.04
C ARG A 229 3.47 14.74 6.13
N PHE A 230 4.66 14.59 6.72
CA PHE A 230 5.83 14.12 5.98
C PHE A 230 5.61 12.67 5.54
N SER A 231 6.16 12.31 4.38
CA SER A 231 6.16 10.94 3.86
C SER A 231 7.13 10.05 4.62
N GLU A 232 7.03 8.72 4.45
CA GLU A 232 7.96 7.73 5.03
C GLU A 232 8.01 7.65 6.56
N GLY A 233 7.04 8.25 7.27
CA GLY A 233 7.09 8.23 8.73
C GLY A 233 6.13 9.19 9.39
#